data_AF-A0A238GHF1-F1
#
_entry.id   AF-A0A238GHF1-F1
#
_cell.length_a   1.000
_cell.length_b   1.000
_cell.length_c   1.000
_cell.angle_alpha   90.00
_cell.angle_beta   90.00
_cell.angle_gamma   90.00
#
_symmetry.space_group_name_H-M   'P 1'
#
loop_
_entity.id
_entity.type
_entity.pdbx_description
1 polymer ?
#
loop_
_entity_poly.entity_id
_entity_poly.type
_entity_poly.pdbx_seq_one_letter_code
_entity_poly.pdbx_strand_id
1 'polypeptide(L)' 'LYPALVLLTSGGRLEGGVGTGWTLYPPLSSIDYHGSPGVDLAIFSLHLAGASSIM' A
#
# COMPACT_ATOMS: atom_id res chain seq x y z
N LEU A 1 11.95 -8.09 3.01
CA LEU A 1 10.71 -8.26 3.82
C LEU A 1 10.55 -7.19 4.92
N TYR A 2 11.54 -6.97 5.80
CA TYR A 2 11.45 -5.95 6.87
C TYR A 2 11.08 -4.53 6.38
N PRO A 3 11.68 -3.98 5.30
CA PRO A 3 11.30 -2.66 4.80
C PRO A 3 9.86 -2.61 4.25
N ALA A 4 9.38 -3.71 3.64
CA ALA A 4 8.00 -3.80 3.13
C ALA A 4 6.99 -3.72 4.28
N LEU A 5 7.24 -4.41 5.40
CA LEU A 5 6.34 -4.38 6.55
C LEU A 5 6.30 -3.00 7.21
N VAL A 6 7.43 -2.31 7.29
CA VAL A 6 7.48 -0.92 7.80
C VAL A 6 6.64 0.01 6.92
N LEU A 7 6.78 -0.10 5.60
CA LEU A 7 6.00 0.70 4.65
C LEU A 7 4.50 0.41 4.76
N LEU A 8 4.10 -0.87 4.81
CA LEU A 8 2.69 -1.25 4.94
C LEU A 8 2.06 -0.72 6.25
N THR A 9 2.76 -0.88 7.37
CA THR A 9 2.27 -0.41 8.68
C THR A 9 2.30 1.11 8.84
N SER A 10 3.17 1.80 8.09
CA SER A 10 3.15 3.26 8.00
C SER A 10 1.99 3.74 7.14
N GLY A 11 1.75 3.13 5.97
CA GLY A 11 0.63 3.45 5.09
C GLY A 11 -0.74 3.18 5.73
N GLY A 12 -0.85 2.13 6.55
CA GLY A 12 -2.06 1.82 7.31
C GLY A 12 -2.39 2.81 8.45
N ARG A 13 -1.44 3.65 8.87
CA ARG A 13 -1.65 4.67 9.92
C ARG A 13 -1.89 6.06 9.37
N LEU A 14 -1.63 6.30 8.09
CA LEU A 14 -1.83 7.60 7.46
C LEU A 14 -3.29 7.74 7.00
N GLU A 15 -3.89 8.89 7.31
CA GLU A 15 -5.20 9.34 6.77
C GLU A 15 -6.30 8.25 6.77
N GLY A 16 -6.42 7.50 7.87
CA GLY A 16 -7.43 6.44 8.02
C GLY A 16 -7.08 5.10 7.37
N GLY A 17 -5.87 4.98 6.80
CA GLY A 17 -5.32 3.76 6.21
C GLY A 17 -5.72 3.55 4.74
N VAL A 18 -5.45 2.35 4.25
CA VAL A 18 -5.81 1.91 2.90
C VAL A 18 -7.23 1.34 2.91
N GLY A 19 -8.21 2.17 2.55
CA GLY A 19 -9.63 1.83 2.51
C GLY A 19 -10.04 0.96 1.32
N THR A 20 -9.11 0.61 0.44
CA THR A 20 -9.38 -0.05 -0.84
C THR A 20 -9.33 -1.58 -0.77
N GLY A 21 -9.22 -2.14 0.44
CA GLY A 21 -9.02 -3.57 0.68
C GLY A 21 -7.64 -4.08 0.26
N TRP A 22 -7.43 -5.39 0.41
CA TRP A 22 -6.15 -6.05 0.16
C TRP A 22 -5.79 -6.20 -1.32
N THR A 23 -6.77 -6.11 -2.23
CA THR A 23 -6.56 -6.23 -3.67
C THR A 23 -6.21 -4.91 -4.37
N LEU A 24 -6.31 -3.76 -3.67
CA LEU A 24 -5.98 -2.44 -4.21
C LEU A 24 -6.67 -2.16 -5.57
N TYR A 25 -7.97 -2.43 -5.68
CA TYR A 25 -8.68 -2.41 -6.96
C TYR A 25 -8.65 -1.01 -7.63
N PRO A 26 -8.24 -0.88 -8.92
CA PRO A 26 -7.88 0.40 -9.56
C PRO A 26 -8.89 1.56 -9.43
N PRO A 27 -10.20 1.38 -9.62
CA PRO A 27 -11.13 2.49 -9.45
C PRO A 27 -11.20 2.97 -8.00
N LEU A 28 -11.10 2.09 -7.00
CA LEU A 28 -11.11 2.47 -5.59
C LEU A 28 -9.76 3.02 -5.12
N SER A 29 -8.64 2.55 -5.68
CA SER A 29 -7.29 3.03 -5.39
C SER A 29 -6.86 4.23 -6.24
N SER A 30 -7.75 4.74 -7.09
CA SER A 30 -7.52 5.98 -7.83
C SER A 30 -7.60 7.22 -6.93
N ILE A 31 -7.01 8.32 -7.40
CA ILE A 31 -6.98 9.59 -6.68
C ILE A 31 -8.37 10.18 -6.44
N ASP A 32 -9.34 9.85 -7.31
CA ASP A 32 -10.72 10.33 -7.25
C ASP A 32 -11.51 9.72 -6.09
N TYR A 33 -11.15 8.51 -5.65
CA TYR A 33 -11.83 7.79 -4.57
C TYR A 33 -11.00 7.73 -3.28
N HIS A 34 -9.73 7.34 -3.38
CA HIS A 34 -8.85 7.19 -2.21
C HIS A 34 -7.43 7.69 -2.52
N GLY A 35 -7.31 9.00 -2.75
CA GLY A 35 -6.05 9.68 -3.01
C GLY A 35 -5.16 9.92 -1.78
N SER A 36 -5.12 8.99 -0.82
CA SER A 36 -4.25 9.14 0.36
C SER A 36 -2.82 8.63 0.07
N PRO A 37 -1.76 9.24 0.64
CA PRO A 37 -0.39 8.76 0.50
C PRO A 37 -0.20 7.38 1.15
N GLY A 38 -1.17 6.92 1.95
CA GLY A 38 -1.20 5.56 2.48
C GLY A 38 -1.35 4.49 1.38
N VAL A 39 -2.09 4.80 0.31
CA VAL A 39 -2.25 3.89 -0.85
C VAL A 39 -0.93 3.73 -1.59
N ASP A 40 -0.22 4.83 -1.83
CA ASP A 40 1.09 4.81 -2.50
C ASP A 40 2.11 3.98 -1.71
N LEU A 41 2.17 4.16 -0.39
CA LEU A 41 3.04 3.38 0.48
C LEU A 41 2.67 1.89 0.49
N ALA A 42 1.39 1.55 0.44
CA ALA A 42 0.95 0.17 0.35
C ALA A 42 1.33 -0.47 -0.99
N ILE A 43 1.15 0.24 -2.11
CA ILE A 43 1.59 -0.22 -3.44
C ILE A 43 3.10 -0.46 -3.44
N PHE A 44 3.88 0.49 -2.93
CA PHE A 44 5.33 0.37 -2.88
C PHE A 44 5.79 -0.77 -1.95
N SER A 45 5.09 -0.98 -0.82
CA SER A 45 5.36 -2.10 0.09
C SER A 45 5.16 -3.45 -0.58
N LEU A 46 4.11 -3.59 -1.40
CA LEU A 46 3.79 -4.83 -2.10
C LEU A 46 4.83 -5.14 -3.19
N HIS A 47 5.32 -4.12 -3.89
CA HIS A 47 6.43 -4.27 -4.85
C HIS A 47 7.72 -4.75 -4.16
N LEU A 48 8.08 -4.14 -3.03
CA LEU A 48 9.27 -4.52 -2.27
C LEU A 48 9.13 -5.95 -1.70
N ALA A 49 7.94 -6.31 -1.23
CA ALA A 49 7.62 -7.68 -0.81
C ALA A 49 7.76 -8.67 -1.98
N GLY A 50 7.26 -8.33 -3.17
CA GLY A 50 7.40 -9.12 -4.39
C GLY A 50 8.85 -9.35 -4.79
N ALA A 51 9.65 -8.28 -4.87
CA ALA A 51 11.09 -8.39 -5.15
C ALA A 51 11.84 -9.24 -4.11
N SER A 52 11.50 -9.08 -2.82
CA SER A 52 12.07 -9.87 -1.72
C SER A 52 11.59 -11.32 -1.67
N SER A 53 10.53 -11.68 -2.40
CA SER A 53 9.99 -13.05 -2.42
C SER A 53 10.61 -13.92 -3.52
N ILE A 54 11.17 -13.28 -4.54
CA ILE A 54 11.80 -13.94 -5.68
C ILE A 54 13.30 -14.18 -5.44
N MET A 55 13.96 -13.28 -4.69
CA MET A 55 15.35 -13.44 -4.25
C MET A 55 15.44 -14.33 -3.01
#